data_AF-A0A0R0LZX9-F1
#
_entry.id   AF-A0A0R0LZX9-F1
#
_cell.length_a   1.000
_cell.length_b   1.000
_cell.length_c   1.000
_cell.angle_alpha   90.00
_cell.angle_beta   90.00
_cell.angle_gamma   90.00
#
_symmetry.space_group_name_H-M   'P 1'
#
loop_
_entity.id
_entity.type
_entity.pdbx_description
1 polymer ?
#
loop_
_entity_poly.entity_id
_entity_poly.type
_entity_poly.pdbx_seq_one_letter_code
_entity_poly.pdbx_strand_id
1 'polypeptide(L)'
;MLKRYVVFTKPYLLIEDINNTYQPFYKEYEKEKIPSLYLKSPILCCPFLKNKRFKSNKNRKTKNGGFCENCYVKYLNYDEHVKERNHREFALDSRNYKEIDEIIDSFNIQPFDPDLYCPVSPLMYKSASLPVFDTLENDKDLDTIVFTNVESETSENLYNAVYKVEHFLNEYLNE
;
A
#
# COMPACT_ATOMS: atom_id res chain seq x y z
N MET A 1 -40.52 -13.44 -7.03
CA MET A 1 -39.34 -13.42 -6.11
C MET A 1 -39.45 -12.16 -5.28
N LEU A 2 -39.61 -12.22 -3.95
CA LEU A 2 -39.74 -11.01 -3.13
C LEU A 2 -38.41 -10.23 -3.14
N LYS A 3 -38.47 -8.95 -3.49
CA LYS A 3 -37.33 -8.04 -3.32
C LYS A 3 -37.03 -7.94 -1.82
N ARG A 4 -35.82 -8.32 -1.41
CA ARG A 4 -35.35 -8.14 -0.03
C ARG A 4 -34.95 -6.67 0.12
N TYR A 5 -35.78 -5.90 0.81
CA TYR A 5 -35.44 -4.53 1.18
C TYR A 5 -34.54 -4.55 2.42
N VAL A 6 -33.43 -3.82 2.36
CA VAL A 6 -32.56 -3.58 3.51
C VAL A 6 -32.76 -2.13 3.93
N VAL A 7 -33.03 -1.90 5.22
CA VAL A 7 -33.17 -0.57 5.79
C VAL A 7 -31.96 -0.31 6.67
N PHE A 8 -31.16 0.68 6.28
CA PHE A 8 -29.97 1.07 7.03
C PHE A 8 -30.37 2.01 8.18
N THR A 9 -29.91 1.70 9.39
CA THR A 9 -30.21 2.51 10.60
C THR A 9 -29.02 3.34 11.08
N LYS A 10 -27.84 3.06 10.52
CA LYS A 10 -26.57 3.68 10.85
C LYS A 10 -25.93 4.29 9.61
N PRO A 11 -24.93 5.18 9.75
CA PRO A 11 -24.15 5.63 8.60
C PRO A 11 -23.60 4.45 7.81
N TYR A 12 -23.82 4.48 6.50
CA TYR A 12 -23.52 3.34 5.63
C TYR A 12 -22.84 3.79 4.34
N LEU A 13 -22.16 2.84 3.71
CA LEU A 13 -21.67 2.94 2.35
C LEU A 13 -22.32 1.81 1.56
N LEU A 14 -23.08 2.14 0.52
CA LEU A 14 -23.71 1.20 -0.40
C LEU A 14 -23.04 1.36 -1.76
N ILE A 15 -22.60 0.25 -2.35
CA ILE A 15 -22.08 0.20 -3.71
C ILE A 15 -23.00 -0.72 -4.50
N GLU A 16 -23.52 -0.18 -5.59
CA GLU A 16 -24.35 -0.88 -6.56
C GLU A 16 -23.83 -0.63 -7.97
N ASP A 17 -24.05 -1.61 -8.84
CA ASP A 17 -23.77 -1.46 -10.26
C ASP A 17 -24.87 -0.61 -10.90
N ILE A 18 -24.48 0.32 -11.77
CA ILE A 18 -25.41 1.23 -12.47
C ILE A 18 -26.44 0.44 -13.27
N ASN A 19 -26.00 -0.67 -13.87
CA ASN A 19 -26.87 -1.54 -14.68
C ASN A 19 -27.63 -2.57 -13.83
N ASN A 20 -27.43 -2.58 -12.51
CA ASN A 20 -28.01 -3.55 -11.58
C ASN A 20 -27.75 -5.02 -11.98
N THR A 21 -26.62 -5.29 -12.63
CA THR A 21 -26.26 -6.65 -13.06
C THR A 21 -25.69 -7.50 -11.92
N TYR A 22 -25.02 -6.85 -10.97
CA TYR A 22 -24.40 -7.50 -9.82
C TYR A 22 -25.16 -7.21 -8.52
N GLN A 23 -25.02 -8.13 -7.56
CA GLN A 23 -25.59 -7.96 -6.23
C GLN A 23 -24.92 -6.75 -5.54
N PRO A 24 -25.70 -5.75 -5.06
CA PRO A 24 -25.15 -4.65 -4.28
C PRO A 24 -24.52 -5.15 -2.98
N PHE A 25 -23.47 -4.46 -2.54
CA PHE A 25 -22.84 -4.72 -1.25
C PHE A 25 -22.72 -3.42 -0.46
N TYR A 26 -22.76 -3.54 0.87
CA TYR A 26 -22.79 -2.39 1.75
C TYR A 26 -21.99 -2.62 3.03
N LYS A 27 -21.60 -1.51 3.67
CA LYS A 27 -20.99 -1.49 4.98
C LYS A 27 -21.69 -0.46 5.86
N GLU A 28 -22.32 -0.93 6.94
CA GLU A 28 -22.79 -0.08 8.03
C GLU A 28 -21.69 0.11 9.07
N TYR A 29 -21.54 1.35 9.55
CA TYR A 29 -20.56 1.72 10.56
C TYR A 29 -21.24 2.07 11.89
N GLU A 30 -20.69 1.57 12.99
CA GLU A 30 -20.95 2.16 14.31
C GLU A 30 -20.31 3.56 14.36
N LYS A 31 -20.93 4.52 15.06
CA LYS A 31 -20.44 5.91 15.15
C LYS A 31 -18.95 6.00 15.53
N GLU A 32 -18.49 5.13 16.43
CA GLU A 32 -17.10 5.10 16.91
C GLU A 32 -16.11 4.49 15.90
N LYS A 33 -16.60 3.72 14.93
CA LYS A 33 -15.80 2.97 13.95
C LYS A 33 -15.81 3.61 12.56
N ILE A 34 -16.46 4.76 12.40
CA ILE A 34 -16.40 5.54 11.17
C ILE A 34 -14.94 5.95 10.95
N PRO A 35 -14.34 5.67 9.78
CA PRO A 35 -12.99 6.08 9.48
C PRO A 35 -12.84 7.60 9.69
N SER A 36 -12.00 7.98 10.64
CA SER A 36 -11.74 9.39 10.99
C SER A 36 -10.24 9.62 10.94
N LEU A 37 -9.81 10.70 10.29
CA LEU A 37 -8.40 11.10 10.28
C LEU A 37 -7.95 11.48 11.69
N TYR A 38 -6.85 10.89 12.14
CA TYR A 38 -6.17 11.19 13.39
C TYR A 38 -4.83 11.84 13.07
N LEU A 39 -4.86 13.16 12.89
CA LEU A 39 -3.68 13.94 12.48
C LEU A 39 -2.55 13.95 13.51
N LYS A 40 -2.84 13.56 14.76
CA LYS A 40 -1.83 13.39 15.82
C LYS A 40 -1.10 12.05 15.75
N SER A 41 -1.29 11.26 14.69
CA SER A 41 -0.54 10.01 14.50
C SER A 41 0.94 10.33 14.25
N PRO A 42 1.88 9.55 14.82
CA PRO A 42 3.29 9.69 14.48
C PRO A 42 3.53 9.59 12.97
N ILE A 43 4.55 10.31 12.48
CA ILE A 43 4.96 10.28 11.07
C ILE A 43 5.20 8.82 10.64
N LEU A 44 4.80 8.46 9.42
CA LEU A 44 4.85 7.10 8.85
C LEU A 44 3.91 6.07 9.52
N CYS A 45 2.95 6.51 10.35
CA CYS A 45 1.85 5.65 10.81
C CYS A 45 0.57 5.86 9.99
N CYS A 46 -0.33 4.87 10.03
CA CYS A 46 -1.64 4.99 9.38
C CYS A 46 -2.48 6.05 10.11
N PRO A 47 -2.97 7.11 9.43
CA PRO A 47 -3.72 8.20 10.06
C PRO A 47 -5.14 7.79 10.48
N PHE A 48 -5.62 6.59 10.12
CA PHE A 48 -6.93 6.08 10.53
C PHE A 48 -6.87 5.22 11.80
N LEU A 49 -5.67 4.98 12.36
CA LEU A 49 -5.49 4.20 13.58
C LEU A 49 -5.19 5.10 14.76
N LYS A 50 -6.19 5.30 15.61
CA LYS A 50 -6.00 5.91 16.93
C LYS A 50 -5.17 4.94 17.78
N ASN A 51 -3.99 5.36 18.22
CA ASN A 51 -3.11 4.62 19.14
C ASN A 51 -2.59 3.27 18.59
N LYS A 52 -1.85 3.30 17.48
CA LYS A 52 -1.15 2.10 16.97
C LYS A 52 -0.13 1.60 18.02
N ARG A 53 -0.53 0.61 18.83
CA ARG A 53 0.41 -0.16 19.64
C ARG A 53 1.18 -1.09 18.70
N PHE A 54 2.47 -0.89 18.55
CA PHE A 54 3.35 -1.85 17.89
C PHE A 54 3.34 -3.14 18.72
N LYS A 55 2.43 -4.06 18.39
CA LYS A 55 2.46 -5.40 18.96
C LYS A 55 3.72 -6.06 18.41
N SER A 56 4.72 -6.27 19.27
CA SER A 56 5.85 -7.14 18.93
C SER A 56 5.26 -8.48 18.51
N ASN A 57 5.61 -8.93 17.31
CA ASN A 57 4.95 -10.02 16.62
C ASN A 57 5.39 -11.37 17.23
N LYS A 58 5.11 -11.60 18.51
CA LYS A 58 5.31 -12.91 19.14
C LYS A 58 4.03 -13.73 18.93
N ASN A 59 4.13 -14.69 18.01
CA ASN A 59 3.28 -15.88 17.93
C ASN A 59 1.82 -15.67 17.50
N ARG A 60 1.58 -14.96 16.39
CA ARG A 60 0.38 -15.24 15.58
C ARG A 60 0.72 -16.28 14.52
N LYS A 61 0.89 -17.53 14.95
CA LYS A 61 0.64 -18.69 14.08
C LYS A 61 -0.88 -18.81 13.89
N THR A 62 -1.49 -17.80 13.27
CA THR A 62 -2.84 -17.94 12.76
C THR A 62 -2.79 -18.98 11.67
N LYS A 63 -3.76 -19.89 11.66
CA LYS A 63 -3.95 -20.85 10.57
C LYS A 63 -4.15 -20.02 9.29
N ASN A 64 -3.09 -19.86 8.50
CA ASN A 64 -3.10 -19.09 7.27
C ASN A 64 -3.82 -19.93 6.21
N GLY A 65 -5.13 -20.09 6.39
CA GLY A 65 -6.00 -20.66 5.36
C GLY A 65 -6.10 -19.70 4.19
N GLY A 66 -6.29 -20.25 3.00
CA GLY A 66 -6.30 -19.51 1.75
C GLY A 66 -6.97 -20.29 0.64
N PHE A 67 -6.80 -19.81 -0.59
CA PHE A 67 -7.23 -20.49 -1.80
C PHE A 67 -5.99 -20.74 -2.67
N CYS A 68 -5.83 -21.96 -3.17
CA CYS A 68 -4.77 -22.28 -4.10
C CYS A 68 -5.31 -22.16 -5.52
N GLU A 69 -4.72 -21.28 -6.31
CA GLU A 69 -5.13 -21.04 -7.69
C GLU A 69 -4.74 -22.21 -8.61
N ASN A 70 -3.61 -22.87 -8.35
CA ASN A 70 -3.17 -24.04 -9.13
C ASN A 70 -4.09 -25.26 -8.93
N CYS A 71 -4.55 -25.46 -7.69
CA CYS A 71 -5.41 -26.60 -7.34
C CYS A 71 -6.91 -26.26 -7.36
N TYR A 72 -7.28 -24.99 -7.47
CA TYR A 72 -8.65 -24.46 -7.36
C TYR A 72 -9.40 -24.88 -6.09
N VAL A 73 -8.70 -25.01 -4.95
CA VAL A 73 -9.28 -25.43 -3.67
C VAL A 73 -8.97 -24.47 -2.54
N LYS A 74 -9.88 -24.38 -1.58
CA LYS A 74 -9.64 -23.70 -0.29
C LYS A 74 -8.85 -24.64 0.62
N TYR A 75 -7.80 -24.13 1.25
CA TYR A 75 -7.01 -24.86 2.24
C TYR A 75 -7.06 -24.15 3.60
N LEU A 76 -6.89 -24.91 4.67
CA LEU A 76 -6.86 -24.38 6.04
C LEU A 76 -5.44 -24.08 6.53
N ASN A 77 -4.46 -24.82 6.01
CA ASN A 77 -3.06 -24.70 6.37
C ASN A 77 -2.20 -24.78 5.09
N TYR A 78 -1.44 -23.72 4.82
CA TYR A 78 -0.53 -23.64 3.68
C TYR A 78 0.51 -24.77 3.69
N ASP A 79 1.16 -25.01 4.85
CA ASP A 79 2.28 -25.96 4.97
C ASP A 79 1.87 -27.42 4.74
N GLU A 80 0.61 -27.73 5.01
CA GLU A 80 0.02 -29.05 4.72
C GLU A 80 -0.38 -29.13 3.25
N HIS A 81 -1.07 -28.11 2.73
CA HIS A 81 -1.56 -28.08 1.35
C HIS A 81 -0.45 -28.25 0.31
N VAL A 82 0.69 -27.56 0.47
CA VAL A 82 1.82 -27.67 -0.48
C VAL A 82 2.45 -29.06 -0.52
N LYS A 83 2.22 -29.88 0.51
CA LYS A 83 2.70 -31.27 0.60
C LYS A 83 1.70 -32.27 0.03
N GLU A 84 0.45 -31.86 -0.21
CA GLU A 84 -0.58 -32.71 -0.79
C GLU A 84 -0.19 -33.16 -2.20
N ARG A 85 -0.59 -34.38 -2.55
CA ARG A 85 -0.25 -35.01 -3.83
C ARG A 85 -0.61 -34.13 -5.03
N ASN A 86 -1.82 -33.57 -5.05
CA ASN A 86 -2.33 -32.79 -6.17
C ASN A 86 -1.47 -31.53 -6.42
N HIS A 87 -1.09 -30.81 -5.35
CA HIS A 87 -0.23 -29.63 -5.47
C HIS A 87 1.17 -30.02 -5.94
N ARG A 88 1.73 -31.12 -5.40
CA ARG A 88 3.06 -31.60 -5.78
C ARG A 88 3.13 -32.06 -7.23
N GLU A 89 2.12 -32.76 -7.72
CA GLU A 89 2.04 -33.19 -9.12
C GLU A 89 2.00 -31.99 -10.06
N PHE A 90 1.24 -30.95 -9.72
CA PHE A 90 1.25 -29.69 -10.47
C PHE A 90 2.62 -29.01 -10.43
N ALA A 91 3.24 -28.93 -9.25
CA ALA A 91 4.53 -28.26 -9.03
C ALA A 91 5.72 -28.96 -9.73
N LEU A 92 5.64 -30.28 -9.90
CA LEU A 92 6.72 -31.07 -10.51
C LEU A 92 6.62 -31.14 -12.04
N ASP A 93 5.48 -30.80 -12.63
CA ASP A 93 5.32 -30.77 -14.08
C ASP A 93 5.82 -29.43 -14.63
N SER A 94 7.02 -29.45 -15.22
CA SER A 94 7.66 -28.25 -15.80
C SER A 94 6.82 -27.57 -16.88
N ARG A 95 5.90 -28.31 -17.53
CA ARG A 95 5.01 -27.73 -18.53
C ARG A 95 4.08 -26.67 -17.94
N ASN A 96 3.75 -26.77 -16.65
CA ASN A 96 2.90 -25.80 -15.95
C ASN A 96 3.60 -24.46 -15.71
N TYR A 97 4.93 -24.39 -15.82
CA TYR A 97 5.73 -23.19 -15.56
C TYR A 97 6.46 -22.67 -16.80
N LYS A 98 6.24 -23.27 -17.98
CA LYS A 98 6.95 -22.94 -19.23
C LYS A 98 6.90 -21.45 -19.60
N GLU A 99 5.73 -20.83 -19.46
CA GLU A 99 5.57 -19.40 -19.77
C GLU A 99 6.38 -18.50 -18.82
N ILE A 100 6.51 -18.91 -17.55
CA ILE A 100 7.33 -18.20 -16.57
C ILE A 100 8.82 -18.38 -16.92
N ASP A 101 9.23 -19.59 -17.28
CA ASP A 101 10.62 -19.88 -17.70
C ASP A 101 11.00 -19.06 -18.94
N GLU A 102 10.13 -18.97 -19.95
CA GLU A 102 10.32 -18.15 -21.15
C GLU A 102 10.48 -16.65 -20.80
N ILE A 103 9.70 -16.15 -19.85
CA ILE A 103 9.83 -14.77 -19.35
C ILE A 103 11.16 -14.58 -18.62
N ILE A 104 11.58 -15.52 -17.78
CA ILE A 104 12.85 -15.46 -17.07
C ILE A 104 14.02 -15.43 -18.05
N ASP A 105 13.99 -16.29 -19.08
CA ASP A 105 15.01 -16.37 -20.12
C ASP A 105 15.10 -15.08 -20.96
N SER A 106 14.00 -14.31 -21.04
CA SER A 106 13.99 -13.00 -21.73
C SER A 106 14.78 -11.92 -20.99
N PHE A 107 15.02 -12.08 -19.68
CA PHE A 107 15.83 -11.13 -18.92
C PHE A 107 17.32 -11.42 -19.12
N ASN A 108 18.08 -10.40 -19.51
CA ASN A 108 19.54 -10.47 -19.54
C ASN A 108 20.10 -10.32 -18.12
N ILE A 109 19.88 -11.35 -17.29
CA ILE A 109 20.35 -11.40 -15.91
C ILE A 109 21.88 -11.45 -15.96
N GLN A 110 22.50 -10.33 -15.60
CA GLN A 110 23.95 -10.28 -15.44
C GLN A 110 24.35 -11.31 -14.37
N PRO A 111 25.47 -12.03 -14.55
CA PRO A 111 26.02 -12.88 -13.51
C PRO A 111 26.09 -12.08 -12.21
N PHE A 112 25.54 -12.63 -11.13
CA PHE A 112 25.62 -12.03 -9.82
C PHE A 112 27.11 -11.85 -9.48
N ASP A 113 27.56 -10.60 -9.42
CA ASP A 113 28.89 -10.25 -8.94
C ASP A 113 28.82 -10.07 -7.41
N PRO A 114 29.34 -11.02 -6.63
CA PRO A 114 29.31 -10.94 -5.17
C PRO A 114 30.09 -9.72 -4.64
N ASP A 115 31.08 -9.23 -5.40
CA ASP A 115 31.96 -8.15 -4.99
C ASP A 115 31.32 -6.77 -5.19
N LEU A 116 30.25 -6.66 -6.01
CA LEU A 116 29.42 -5.46 -6.14
C LEU A 116 28.15 -5.49 -5.27
N TYR A 117 27.87 -6.60 -4.58
CA TYR A 117 26.69 -6.71 -3.73
C TYR A 117 26.89 -5.99 -2.39
N CYS A 118 26.56 -4.70 -2.36
CA CYS A 118 26.29 -4.01 -1.09
C CYS A 118 24.79 -4.14 -0.80
N PRO A 119 24.36 -4.89 0.23
CA PRO A 119 22.97 -4.93 0.64
C PRO A 119 22.56 -3.57 1.21
N VAL A 120 22.20 -2.64 0.32
CA VAL A 120 21.51 -1.42 0.71
C VAL A 120 20.11 -1.82 1.13
N SER A 121 19.91 -1.96 2.43
CA SER A 121 18.56 -1.90 2.98
C SER A 121 17.91 -0.62 2.44
N PRO A 122 16.68 -0.67 1.89
CA PRO A 122 15.92 0.53 1.58
C PRO A 122 15.73 1.44 2.80
N LEU A 123 15.98 0.91 4.02
CA LEU A 123 15.98 1.66 5.28
C LEU A 123 17.36 2.20 5.68
N MET A 124 18.46 1.81 5.03
CA MET A 124 19.80 2.35 5.32
C MET A 124 19.98 3.80 4.83
N TYR A 125 19.20 4.25 3.84
CA TYR A 125 19.11 5.68 3.52
C TYR A 125 18.44 6.52 4.62
N LYS A 126 17.95 5.88 5.70
CA LYS A 126 17.37 6.56 6.88
C LYS A 126 18.13 6.30 8.18
N SER A 127 19.39 5.87 8.12
CA SER A 127 20.27 5.92 9.30
C SER A 127 21.14 7.18 9.28
N ALA A 128 20.64 8.21 9.99
CA ALA A 128 21.41 9.17 10.78
C ALA A 128 22.59 9.95 10.15
N SER A 129 22.58 10.28 8.86
CA SER A 129 23.60 11.18 8.28
C SER A 129 23.10 12.05 7.12
N LEU A 130 21.88 12.58 7.21
CA LEU A 130 21.58 13.86 6.56
C LEU A 130 21.84 14.94 7.62
N PRO A 131 22.80 15.88 7.40
CA PRO A 131 22.87 17.05 8.25
C PRO A 131 21.55 17.79 8.05
N VAL A 132 20.74 17.80 9.10
CA VAL A 132 19.76 18.87 9.28
C VAL A 132 20.59 20.15 9.16
N PHE A 133 20.41 20.90 8.07
CA PHE A 133 21.02 22.21 7.95
C PHE A 133 20.47 23.03 9.11
N ASP A 134 21.34 23.23 10.11
CA ASP A 134 21.09 23.90 11.38
C ASP A 134 21.12 25.42 11.18
N THR A 135 20.28 25.89 10.26
CA THR A 135 20.03 27.31 10.05
C THR A 135 18.56 27.45 9.73
N LEU A 136 17.74 27.54 10.77
CA LEU A 136 16.65 28.51 10.90
C LEU A 136 16.11 28.36 12.33
N GLU A 137 16.70 29.14 13.24
CA GLU A 137 16.12 29.41 14.55
C GLU A 137 14.75 30.07 14.37
N ASN A 138 13.79 29.67 15.22
CA ASN A 138 12.42 30.17 15.34
C ASN A 138 11.46 29.83 14.18
N ASP A 139 10.69 28.75 14.31
CA ASP A 139 9.30 28.88 14.78
C ASP A 139 8.62 27.51 14.92
N LYS A 140 7.58 27.50 15.75
CA LYS A 140 6.79 26.35 16.20
C LYS A 140 6.10 25.63 15.04
N ASP A 141 5.96 24.30 15.19
CA ASP A 141 5.00 23.45 14.47
C ASP A 141 5.16 23.34 12.94
N LEU A 142 6.22 22.66 12.48
CA LEU A 142 6.26 22.13 11.11
C LEU A 142 5.66 20.72 11.05
N ASP A 143 4.34 20.65 10.97
CA ASP A 143 3.53 19.44 10.71
C ASP A 143 3.44 19.08 9.21
N THR A 144 4.35 19.59 8.38
CA THR A 144 4.31 19.40 6.91
C THR A 144 5.57 18.70 6.41
N ILE A 145 5.39 17.65 5.60
CA ILE A 145 6.49 16.99 4.88
C ILE A 145 7.02 17.97 3.83
N VAL A 146 8.25 18.45 4.02
CA VAL A 146 8.95 19.31 3.05
C VAL A 146 9.61 18.41 2.01
N PHE A 147 9.16 18.50 0.76
CA PHE A 147 9.84 17.90 -0.38
C PHE A 147 11.02 18.79 -0.77
N THR A 148 12.24 18.35 -0.49
CA THR A 148 13.45 19.01 -0.98
C THR A 148 13.63 18.65 -2.46
N ASN A 149 13.66 19.65 -3.33
CA ASN A 149 13.98 19.46 -4.74
C ASN A 149 15.46 19.13 -4.87
N VAL A 150 15.77 18.15 -5.74
CA VAL A 150 17.14 17.73 -6.07
C VAL A 150 17.87 18.92 -6.69
N GLU A 151 19.06 19.19 -6.16
CA GLU A 151 19.94 20.29 -6.55
C GLU A 151 20.21 20.28 -8.07
N SER A 152 19.75 21.32 -8.75
CA SER A 152 20.41 21.81 -9.96
C SER A 152 20.74 23.27 -9.72
N GLU A 153 22.03 23.55 -9.73
CA GLU A 153 22.68 24.85 -9.56
C GLU A 153 21.92 25.97 -10.31
N THR A 154 21.47 27.00 -9.59
CA THR A 154 21.45 28.43 -9.93
C THR A 154 20.39 29.17 -9.09
N SER A 155 20.85 30.12 -8.27
CA SER A 155 20.16 30.69 -7.12
C SER A 155 19.32 31.95 -7.39
N GLU A 156 18.86 32.22 -8.61
CA GLU A 156 18.26 33.55 -8.93
C GLU A 156 16.79 33.57 -9.35
N ASN A 157 16.08 32.45 -9.47
CA ASN A 157 14.67 32.46 -9.95
C ASN A 157 13.59 32.12 -8.91
N LEU A 158 13.93 32.14 -7.62
CA LEU A 158 13.06 31.62 -6.53
C LEU A 158 11.98 32.59 -6.01
N TYR A 159 11.65 33.68 -6.72
CA TYR A 159 10.56 34.59 -6.33
C TYR A 159 9.23 34.37 -7.06
N ASN A 160 9.14 33.46 -8.03
CA ASN A 160 7.93 33.35 -8.87
C ASN A 160 7.13 32.05 -8.74
N ALA A 161 7.47 31.14 -7.83
CA ALA A 161 6.81 29.83 -7.76
C ALA A 161 5.80 29.68 -6.59
N VAL A 162 5.23 30.77 -6.08
CA VAL A 162 4.00 30.68 -5.27
C VAL A 162 2.81 30.74 -6.23
N TYR A 163 2.54 29.62 -6.90
CA TYR A 163 1.27 29.46 -7.60
C TYR A 163 0.16 29.39 -6.55
N LYS A 164 -0.59 30.48 -6.41
CA LYS A 164 -1.80 30.52 -5.59
C LYS A 164 -2.76 29.46 -6.11
N VAL A 165 -3.14 28.53 -5.24
CA VAL A 165 -4.12 27.46 -5.49
C VAL A 165 -5.42 27.98 -6.12
N GLU A 166 -5.78 29.24 -5.86
CA GLU A 166 -6.91 29.93 -6.47
C GLU A 166 -6.81 30.03 -8.01
N HIS A 167 -5.61 30.13 -8.58
CA HIS A 167 -5.43 30.20 -10.04
C HIS A 167 -5.70 28.85 -10.71
N PHE A 168 -5.30 27.75 -10.07
CA PHE A 168 -5.51 26.39 -10.59
C PHE A 168 -7.00 26.01 -10.59
N LEU A 169 -7.76 26.45 -9.58
CA LEU A 169 -9.19 26.19 -9.49
C LEU A 169 -9.99 26.97 -10.54
N ASN A 170 -9.59 28.22 -10.85
CA ASN A 170 -10.30 29.05 -11.83
C ASN A 170 -10.08 28.61 -13.28
N GLU A 171 -8.94 27.96 -13.59
CA GLU A 171 -8.61 27.52 -14.95
C GLU A 171 -9.33 26.22 -15.36
N TYR A 172 -9.75 25.40 -14.38
CA TYR A 172 -10.36 24.08 -14.63
C TYR A 172 -11.85 23.99 -14.29
N LEU A 173 -12.41 24.97 -13.58
CA LEU A 173 -13.83 24.95 -13.16
C LEU A 173 -14.72 25.97 -13.88
N ASN A 174 -14.17 26.75 -14.82
CA ASN A 174 -14.95 27.61 -15.71
C ASN A 174 -14.69 27.25 -17.17
N GLU A 175 -15.25 26.12 -17.61
CA GLU A 175 -15.77 25.94 -18.97
C GLU A 175 -17.29 25.71 -18.89
#